data_AF-A0A5C5ZD63-F1
#
_entry.id   AF-A0A5C5ZD63-F1
#
_cell.length_a   1.000
_cell.length_b   1.000
_cell.length_c   1.000
_cell.angle_alpha   90.00
_cell.angle_beta   90.00
_cell.angle_gamma   90.00
#
_symmetry.space_group_name_H-M   'P 1'
#
loop_
_entity.id
_entity.type
_entity.pdbx_description
1 polymer ?
#
loop_
_entity_poly.entity_id
_entity_poly.type
_entity_poly.pdbx_seq_one_letter_code
_entity_poly.pdbx_strand_id
1 'polypeptide(L)'
;MKPPISLRITDNQIGSGRVCVPGDVAVCHWVCRRRKGDILFASDADSPHPIRVGARDYCVGVEYGLLGMRVGGRRTIVVPPNLTYVEQKIYPELPANGLLIYQLELIDLPKKWDPDMEQRLSPPPPSG
;
A
#
# COMPACT_ATOMS: atom_id res chain seq x y z
N MET A 1 -6.41 -13.63 -7.62
CA MET A 1 -7.36 -12.58 -7.17
C MET A 1 -7.56 -11.62 -8.33
N LYS A 2 -8.80 -11.26 -8.69
CA LYS A 2 -9.05 -10.22 -9.71
C LYS A 2 -9.24 -8.87 -9.00
N PRO A 3 -8.60 -7.78 -9.44
CA PRO A 3 -8.85 -6.47 -8.87
C PRO A 3 -10.31 -6.04 -9.14
N PRO A 4 -10.99 -5.39 -8.18
CA PRO A 4 -12.34 -4.87 -8.39
C PRO A 4 -12.35 -3.80 -9.48
N ILE A 5 -13.42 -3.71 -10.27
CA ILE A 5 -13.58 -2.72 -11.36
C ILE A 5 -13.49 -1.26 -10.83
N SER A 6 -13.82 -1.06 -9.56
CA SER A 6 -13.76 0.24 -8.89
C SER A 6 -12.34 0.66 -8.49
N LEU A 7 -11.36 -0.25 -8.49
CA LEU A 7 -9.96 0.05 -8.25
C LEU A 7 -9.30 0.42 -9.58
N ARG A 8 -8.79 1.66 -9.68
CA ARG A 8 -8.01 2.07 -10.85
C ARG A 8 -6.53 1.93 -10.54
N ILE A 9 -5.79 1.31 -11.46
CA ILE A 9 -4.35 1.11 -11.37
C ILE A 9 -3.69 1.81 -12.56
N THR A 10 -2.61 2.53 -12.31
CA THR A 10 -1.80 3.18 -13.35
C THR A 10 -0.34 2.95 -13.04
N ASP A 11 0.35 2.20 -13.90
CA ASP A 11 1.79 2.03 -13.83
C ASP A 11 2.48 3.32 -14.31
N ASN A 12 3.14 4.02 -13.38
CA ASN A 12 3.92 5.20 -13.71
C ASN A 12 5.34 4.82 -14.17
N GLN A 13 5.87 3.72 -13.62
CA GLN A 13 7.15 3.15 -13.98
C GLN A 13 7.10 1.63 -13.79
N ILE A 14 7.47 0.89 -14.81
CA ILE A 14 7.55 -0.57 -14.73
C ILE A 14 8.95 -0.95 -14.23
N GLY A 15 8.99 -1.63 -13.09
CA GLY A 15 10.24 -2.13 -12.51
C GLY A 15 10.84 -3.28 -13.32
N SER A 16 12.13 -3.55 -13.11
CA SER A 16 12.85 -4.64 -13.80
C SER A 16 12.93 -5.93 -12.98
N GLY A 17 12.69 -5.87 -11.67
CA GLY A 17 12.84 -7.01 -10.77
C GLY A 17 11.67 -7.98 -10.79
N ARG A 18 11.61 -8.84 -9.78
CA ARG A 18 10.59 -9.88 -9.62
C ARG A 18 9.18 -9.28 -9.57
N VAL A 19 8.20 -10.03 -10.10
CA VAL A 19 6.78 -9.69 -10.03
C VAL A 19 6.21 -10.09 -8.67
N CYS A 20 5.47 -9.17 -8.04
CA CYS A 20 4.73 -9.41 -6.81
C CYS A 20 3.51 -10.31 -7.09
N VAL A 21 3.42 -11.42 -6.36
CA VAL A 21 2.32 -12.40 -6.45
C VAL A 21 1.63 -12.58 -5.09
N PRO A 22 0.41 -13.16 -5.05
CA PRO A 22 -0.24 -13.44 -3.76
C PRO A 22 0.64 -14.29 -2.85
N GLY A 23 0.71 -13.93 -1.56
CA GLY A 23 1.57 -14.55 -0.56
C GLY A 23 2.94 -13.90 -0.39
N ASP A 24 3.32 -12.96 -1.26
CA ASP A 24 4.55 -12.20 -1.09
C ASP A 24 4.46 -11.15 0.02
N VAL A 25 5.63 -10.82 0.55
CA VAL A 25 5.83 -9.66 1.42
C VAL A 25 6.40 -8.55 0.56
N ALA A 26 5.60 -7.51 0.33
CA ALA A 26 5.99 -6.35 -0.44
C ALA A 26 6.59 -5.27 0.47
N VAL A 27 7.87 -4.97 0.30
CA VAL A 27 8.52 -3.83 0.96
C VAL A 27 8.36 -2.64 0.04
N CYS A 28 7.60 -1.63 0.45
CA CYS A 28 7.26 -0.51 -0.40
C CYS A 28 7.22 0.83 0.33
N HIS A 29 7.53 1.90 -0.39
CA HIS A 29 7.11 3.25 0.02
C HIS A 29 5.73 3.52 -0.54
N TRP A 30 4.96 4.29 0.21
CA TRP A 30 3.63 4.68 -0.20
C TRP A 30 3.27 6.08 0.28
N VAL A 31 2.50 6.81 -0.53
CA VAL A 31 1.94 8.11 -0.18
C VAL A 31 0.44 8.06 -0.45
N CYS A 32 -0.36 8.30 0.58
CA CYS A 32 -1.81 8.39 0.51
C CYS A 32 -2.24 9.86 0.46
N ARG A 33 -3.03 10.19 -0.57
CA ARG A 33 -3.60 11.53 -0.77
C ARG A 33 -5.11 11.46 -0.92
N ARG A 34 -5.80 12.52 -0.51
CA ARG A 34 -7.19 12.75 -0.92
C ARG A 34 -7.23 13.23 -2.38
N ARG A 35 -8.36 13.04 -3.06
CA ARG A 35 -8.57 13.50 -4.44
C ARG A 35 -8.25 14.99 -4.67
N LYS A 36 -8.40 15.84 -3.65
CA LYS A 36 -8.08 17.28 -3.71
C LYS A 36 -6.58 17.62 -3.54
N GLY A 37 -5.71 16.62 -3.49
CA GLY A 37 -4.25 16.77 -3.56
C GLY A 37 -3.52 16.71 -2.22
N ASP A 38 -4.22 16.89 -1.10
CA ASP A 38 -3.58 16.88 0.21
C ASP A 38 -3.14 15.47 0.62
N ILE A 39 -1.92 15.40 1.17
CA ILE A 39 -1.37 14.18 1.76
C ILE A 39 -2.08 13.94 3.09
N LEU A 40 -2.61 12.73 3.24
CA LEU A 40 -3.21 12.26 4.49
C LEU A 40 -2.17 11.48 5.29
N PHE A 41 -1.48 10.57 4.61
CA PHE A 41 -0.49 9.68 5.21
C PHE A 41 0.63 9.41 4.20
N ALA A 42 1.83 9.14 4.70
CA ALA A 42 2.95 8.69 3.88
C ALA A 42 3.84 7.76 4.71
N SER A 43 4.46 6.79 4.06
CA SER A 43 5.59 6.07 4.64
C SER A 43 6.78 7.02 4.79
N ASP A 44 7.57 6.86 5.85
CA ASP A 44 8.82 7.57 6.01
C ASP A 44 9.78 7.23 4.86
N ALA A 45 10.51 8.24 4.38
CA ALA A 45 11.45 8.07 3.26
C ALA A 45 12.57 7.08 3.57
N ASP A 46 12.94 6.97 4.85
CA ASP A 46 14.01 6.07 5.31
C ASP A 46 13.48 4.72 5.82
N SER A 47 12.16 4.49 5.81
CA SER A 47 11.55 3.27 6.36
C SER A 47 10.44 2.75 5.46
N PRO A 48 10.77 1.94 4.44
CA PRO A 48 9.76 1.29 3.60
C PRO A 48 8.96 0.28 4.42
N HIS A 49 7.67 0.17 4.13
CA HIS A 49 6.74 -0.62 4.94
C HIS A 49 6.53 -2.02 4.33
N PRO A 50 6.62 -3.11 5.13
CA PRO A 50 6.31 -4.45 4.67
C PRO A 50 4.79 -4.69 4.65
N ILE A 51 4.26 -5.19 3.54
CA ILE A 51 2.84 -5.50 3.38
C ILE A 51 2.69 -6.94 2.89
N ARG A 52 1.89 -7.75 3.58
CA ARG A 52 1.58 -9.12 3.16
C ARG A 52 0.48 -9.10 2.10
N VAL A 53 0.84 -9.44 0.87
CA VAL A 53 -0.09 -9.33 -0.25
C VAL A 53 -1.05 -10.52 -0.28
N GLY A 54 -2.34 -10.22 -0.09
CA GLY A 54 -3.42 -11.20 -0.10
C GLY A 54 -3.84 -11.69 1.29
N ALA A 55 -3.23 -11.17 2.36
CA ALA A 55 -3.59 -11.48 3.74
C ALA A 55 -4.83 -10.71 4.23
N ARG A 56 -5.18 -9.58 3.57
CA ARG A 56 -6.30 -8.70 3.95
C ARG A 56 -6.18 -8.10 5.35
N ASP A 57 -4.95 -7.99 5.84
CA ASP A 57 -4.60 -7.35 7.12
C ASP A 57 -4.22 -5.86 6.93
N TYR A 58 -4.08 -5.40 5.69
CA TYR A 58 -3.84 -4.00 5.35
C TYR A 58 -5.01 -3.37 4.56
N CYS A 59 -4.80 -2.20 3.98
CA CYS A 59 -5.72 -1.61 3.00
C CYS A 59 -5.84 -2.55 1.78
N VAL A 60 -7.00 -3.20 1.65
CA VAL A 60 -7.29 -4.18 0.60
C VAL A 60 -6.98 -3.64 -0.81
N GLY A 61 -7.29 -2.37 -1.07
CA GLY A 61 -6.96 -1.72 -2.34
C GLY A 61 -5.45 -1.62 -2.62
N VAL A 62 -4.62 -1.42 -1.59
CA VAL A 62 -3.16 -1.39 -1.71
C VAL A 62 -2.62 -2.79 -2.00
N GLU A 63 -3.11 -3.82 -1.29
CA GLU A 63 -2.75 -5.20 -1.59
C GLU A 63 -3.07 -5.58 -3.04
N TYR A 64 -4.27 -5.22 -3.53
CA TYR A 64 -4.62 -5.38 -4.94
C TYR A 64 -3.73 -4.56 -5.89
N GLY A 65 -3.36 -3.35 -5.47
CA GLY A 65 -2.48 -2.47 -6.22
C GLY A 65 -1.04 -2.98 -6.34
N LEU A 66 -0.56 -3.77 -5.39
CA LEU A 66 0.76 -4.39 -5.42
C LEU A 66 0.81 -5.63 -6.31
N LEU A 67 -0.30 -6.34 -6.49
CA LEU A 67 -0.36 -7.53 -7.35
C LEU A 67 0.09 -7.20 -8.78
N GLY A 68 1.00 -8.02 -9.31
CA GLY A 68 1.56 -7.86 -10.65
C GLY A 68 2.55 -6.70 -10.80
N MET A 69 2.82 -5.93 -9.74
CA MET A 69 3.85 -4.89 -9.75
C MET A 69 5.25 -5.53 -9.74
N ARG A 70 6.22 -4.91 -10.40
CA ARG A 70 7.62 -5.38 -10.42
C ARG A 70 8.47 -4.57 -9.47
N VAL A 71 9.44 -5.21 -8.81
CA VAL A 71 10.43 -4.54 -7.96
C VAL A 71 11.16 -3.45 -8.75
N GLY A 72 11.31 -2.27 -8.13
CA GLY A 72 11.77 -1.03 -8.76
C GLY A 72 10.69 -0.28 -9.54
N GLY A 73 9.43 -0.73 -9.47
CA GLY A 73 8.30 -0.08 -10.14
C GLY A 73 7.67 1.03 -9.29
N ARG A 74 6.93 1.91 -9.96
CA ARG A 74 6.10 2.95 -9.34
C ARG A 74 4.70 2.93 -9.93
N ARG A 75 3.69 3.02 -9.07
CA ARG A 75 2.29 2.86 -9.47
C ARG A 75 1.41 3.81 -8.69
N THR A 76 0.43 4.39 -9.36
CA THR A 76 -0.64 5.14 -8.72
C THR A 76 -1.90 4.29 -8.73
N ILE A 77 -2.57 4.17 -7.59
CA ILE A 77 -3.85 3.49 -7.47
C ILE A 77 -4.90 4.43 -6.89
N VAL A 78 -6.12 4.33 -7.39
CA VAL A 78 -7.29 5.06 -6.86
C VAL A 78 -8.18 4.04 -6.17
N VAL A 79 -8.18 4.11 -4.84
CA VAL A 79 -8.85 3.17 -3.94
C VAL A 79 -10.19 3.76 -3.50
N PRO A 80 -11.32 3.09 -3.79
CA PRO A 80 -12.64 3.48 -3.30
C PRO A 80 -12.84 3.13 -1.81
N PRO A 81 -13.75 3.83 -1.09
CA PRO A 81 -13.98 3.64 0.35
C PRO A 81 -14.33 2.21 0.77
N ASN A 82 -14.91 1.42 -0.12
CA ASN A 82 -15.26 0.02 0.15
C ASN A 82 -14.06 -0.94 0.08
N LEU A 83 -12.90 -0.47 -0.41
CA LEU A 83 -11.64 -1.20 -0.51
C LEU A 83 -10.54 -0.57 0.36
N THR A 84 -10.90 0.42 1.18
CA THR A 84 -10.00 0.94 2.21
C THR A 84 -10.02 0.04 3.44
N TYR A 85 -9.41 0.51 4.54
CA TYR A 85 -9.28 -0.18 5.81
C TYR A 85 -10.52 -0.95 6.23
N VAL A 86 -10.30 -2.22 6.61
CA VAL A 86 -11.33 -3.16 7.08
C VAL A 86 -12.02 -2.64 8.35
N GLU A 87 -11.33 -1.83 9.14
CA GLU A 87 -11.88 -1.11 10.29
C GLU A 87 -11.76 0.40 10.06
N GLN A 88 -12.72 0.97 9.34
CA GLN A 88 -12.87 2.42 9.13
C GLN A 88 -12.87 3.25 10.43
N LYS A 89 -12.98 2.60 11.60
CA LYS A 89 -12.98 3.24 12.93
C LYS A 89 -11.59 3.68 13.43
N ILE A 90 -10.50 3.24 12.79
CA ILE A 90 -9.14 3.56 13.27
C ILE A 90 -8.67 4.96 12.82
N TYR A 91 -9.19 5.48 11.71
CA TYR A 91 -8.72 6.74 11.10
C TYR A 91 -9.89 7.73 10.89
N PRO A 92 -10.29 8.51 11.91
CA PRO A 92 -11.41 9.45 11.82
C PRO A 92 -11.20 10.57 10.79
N GLU A 93 -9.96 10.87 10.41
CA GLU A 93 -9.58 11.82 9.38
C GLU A 93 -9.92 11.36 7.95
N LEU A 94 -10.25 10.07 7.75
CA LEU A 94 -10.62 9.55 6.45
C LEU A 94 -12.07 9.95 6.09
N PRO A 95 -12.29 10.56 4.91
CA PRO A 95 -13.63 10.92 4.48
C PRO A 95 -14.48 9.66 4.23
N ALA A 96 -15.65 9.57 4.86
CA ALA A 96 -16.57 8.43 4.76
C ALA A 96 -16.92 8.02 3.31
N ASN A 97 -16.91 8.97 2.37
CA ASN A 97 -17.23 8.75 0.95
C ASN A 97 -16.10 9.17 -0.02
N GLY A 98 -14.87 9.36 0.47
CA GLY A 98 -13.77 9.86 -0.35
C GLY A 98 -12.93 8.75 -0.99
N LEU A 99 -12.63 8.89 -2.28
CA LEU A 99 -11.59 8.10 -2.94
C LEU A 99 -10.22 8.49 -2.37
N LEU A 100 -9.38 7.49 -2.10
CA LEU A 100 -7.97 7.67 -1.73
C LEU A 100 -7.08 7.39 -2.93
N ILE A 101 -6.03 8.18 -3.09
CA ILE A 101 -5.03 8.00 -4.13
C ILE A 101 -3.75 7.56 -3.44
N TYR A 102 -3.27 6.36 -3.75
CA TYR A 102 -1.98 5.88 -3.26
C TYR A 102 -0.96 5.91 -4.39
N GLN A 103 0.20 6.49 -4.11
CA GLN A 103 1.40 6.34 -4.93
C GLN A 103 2.27 5.29 -4.25
N LEU A 104 2.54 4.18 -4.93
CA LEU A 104 3.30 3.04 -4.44
C LEU A 104 4.63 2.97 -5.18
N GLU A 105 5.68 2.65 -4.44
CA GLU A 105 7.00 2.32 -4.96
C GLU A 105 7.46 1.00 -4.36
N LEU A 106 7.59 -0.04 -5.21
CA LEU A 106 7.96 -1.37 -4.74
C LEU A 106 9.47 -1.50 -4.68
N ILE A 107 10.00 -1.60 -3.46
CA ILE A 107 11.44 -1.61 -3.18
C ILE A 107 12.00 -3.02 -3.21
N ASP A 108 11.31 -3.98 -2.57
CA ASP A 108 11.78 -5.37 -2.52
C ASP A 108 10.65 -6.38 -2.29
N LEU A 109 10.94 -7.65 -2.58
CA LEU A 109 10.09 -8.82 -2.34
C LEU A 109 10.89 -9.91 -1.62
N PRO A 110 11.17 -9.75 -0.31
CA PRO A 110 11.89 -10.76 0.47
C PRO A 110 11.22 -12.13 0.39
N LYS A 111 12.03 -13.18 0.34
CA LYS A 111 11.56 -14.58 0.18
C LYS A 111 10.85 -15.13 1.40
N LYS A 112 11.02 -14.50 2.57
CA LYS A 112 10.40 -14.92 3.83
C LYS A 112 9.87 -13.68 4.54
N TRP A 113 8.67 -13.82 5.11
CA TRP A 113 8.23 -12.91 6.15
C TRP A 113 9.17 -13.04 7.34
N ASP A 114 9.80 -11.94 7.71
CA ASP A 114 10.56 -11.81 8.94
C ASP A 114 9.66 -11.08 9.96
N PRO A 115 9.25 -11.74 11.07
CA PRO A 115 8.43 -11.12 12.11
C PRO A 115 9.04 -9.85 12.70
N ASP A 116 10.36 -9.70 12.65
CA ASP A 116 11.05 -8.54 13.18
C ASP A 116 11.05 -7.36 12.19
N MET A 117 10.71 -7.57 10.92
CA MET A 117 10.57 -6.48 9.94
C MET A 117 9.50 -5.47 10.35
N GLU A 118 8.37 -5.95 10.90
CA GLU A 118 7.31 -5.09 11.41
C GLU A 118 7.84 -4.16 12.52
N GLN A 119 8.65 -4.70 13.45
CA GLN A 119 9.22 -3.92 14.56
C GLN A 119 10.30 -2.92 14.08
N ARG A 120 11.05 -3.26 13.03
CA ARG A 120 12.13 -2.44 12.48
C ARG A 120 11.63 -1.31 11.58
N LEU A 121 10.45 -1.47 10.99
CA LEU A 121 9.91 -0.60 9.92
C LEU A 121 8.57 0.04 10.31
N SER A 122 8.08 -0.19 11.52
CA SER A 122 6.97 0.58 12.07
C SER A 122 7.45 2.01 12.36
N PRO A 123 6.74 3.05 11.90
CA PRO A 123 6.94 4.38 12.47
C PRO A 123 6.72 4.27 14.00
N PRO A 124 7.48 5.02 14.82
CA PRO A 124 7.25 5.02 16.26
C PRO A 124 5.77 5.33 16.52
N PRO A 125 5.13 4.66 17.51
CA PRO A 125 3.74 4.92 17.82
C PRO A 125 3.55 6.43 18.05
N PRO A 126 2.44 7.02 17.58
CA PRO A 126 2.18 8.44 17.78
C PRO A 126 2.28 8.74 19.27
N SER A 127 3.16 9.68 19.61
CA SER A 127 3.38 10.08 20.99
C SER A 127 2.22 10.94 21.47
N GLY A 128 1.23 10.30 22.11
CA GLY A 128 0.24 10.98 22.97
C GLY A 128 -0.89 11.70 22.26
#